data_AF-A0A0C2WI27-F1
#
_entry.id   AF-A0A0C2WI27-F1
#
_cell.length_a   1.000
_cell.length_b   1.000
_cell.length_c   1.000
_cell.angle_alpha   90.00
_cell.angle_beta   90.00
_cell.angle_gamma   90.00
#
_symmetry.space_group_name_H-M   'P 1'
#
loop_
_entity.id
_entity.type
_entity.pdbx_description
1 polymer ?
#
loop_
_entity_poly.entity_id
_entity_poly.type
_entity_poly.pdbx_seq_one_letter_code
_entity_poly.pdbx_strand_id
1 'polypeptide(L)' 'SLIFYKIPITQALITAVITAQYPAQPAIVQRFVPPVANPIHYARDGMRPLGNRLIVFRCLEAMRALM' A
#
# COMPACT_ATOMS: atom_id res chain seq x y z
N SER A 1 9.49 -7.56 2.59
CA SER A 1 9.34 -7.09 1.20
C SER A 1 8.28 -6.00 1.18
N LEU A 2 8.59 -4.79 0.74
CA LEU A 2 7.56 -3.77 0.52
C LEU A 2 6.83 -4.12 -0.77
N ILE A 3 5.72 -4.85 -0.65
CA ILE A 3 4.86 -5.17 -1.79
C ILE A 3 3.75 -4.12 -1.82
N PHE A 4 3.66 -3.40 -2.93
CA PHE A 4 2.59 -2.44 -3.14
C PHE A 4 1.49 -3.10 -3.96
N TYR A 5 0.25 -2.89 -3.52
CA TYR A 5 -0.93 -3.39 -4.20
C TYR A 5 -1.76 -2.20 -4.66
N LYS A 6 -2.25 -2.26 -5.88
CA LYS A 6 -3.26 -1.36 -6.42
C LYS A 6 -4.55 -2.14 -6.56
N ILE A 7 -5.57 -1.71 -5.84
CA ILE A 7 -6.92 -2.27 -5.87
C ILE A 7 -7.81 -1.23 -6.55
N PRO A 8 -8.39 -1.53 -7.74
CA PRO A 8 -9.41 -0.67 -8.33
C PRO A 8 -10.64 -0.63 -7.42
N ILE A 9 -11.05 0.56 -7.00
CA ILE A 9 -12.26 0.73 -6.20
C ILE A 9 -13.45 0.80 -7.14
N THR A 10 -14.30 -0.23 -7.11
CA THR A 10 -15.52 -0.32 -7.92
C THR A 10 -16.75 -0.19 -7.03
N GLN A 11 -17.89 0.17 -7.61
CA GLN A 11 -19.15 0.25 -6.87
C GLN A 11 -19.54 -1.10 -6.25
N ALA A 12 -19.31 -2.20 -6.97
CA ALA A 12 -19.57 -3.55 -6.47
C ALA A 12 -18.74 -3.88 -5.23
N LEU A 13 -17.45 -3.48 -5.22
CA LEU A 13 -16.57 -3.65 -4.07
C LEU A 13 -17.03 -2.79 -2.89
N ILE A 14 -17.41 -1.53 -3.14
CA ILE A 14 -17.96 -0.63 -2.11
C ILE A 14 -19.22 -1.24 -1.48
N THR A 15 -20.18 -1.67 -2.30
CA THR A 15 -21.43 -2.27 -1.82
C THR A 15 -21.16 -3.48 -0.95
N ALA A 16 -20.32 -4.42 -1.42
CA ALA A 16 -19.96 -5.62 -0.66
C ALA A 16 -19.33 -5.30 0.71
N VAL A 17 -18.47 -4.28 0.79
CA VAL A 17 -17.88 -3.83 2.06
C VAL A 17 -18.93 -3.23 2.99
N ILE A 18 -19.79 -2.33 2.48
CA ILE A 18 -20.82 -1.66 3.29
C ILE A 18 -21.85 -2.66 3.82
N THR A 19 -22.20 -3.68 3.04
CA THR A 19 -23.16 -4.72 3.43
C THR A 19 -22.51 -5.89 4.18
N ALA A 20 -21.20 -5.84 4.45
CA ALA A 20 -20.42 -6.92 5.07
C ALA A 20 -20.56 -8.27 4.35
N GLN A 21 -20.62 -8.25 3.02
CA GLN A 21 -20.77 -9.42 2.16
C GLN A 21 -19.49 -9.70 1.37
N TYR A 22 -19.30 -10.97 1.01
CA TYR A 22 -18.23 -11.31 0.07
C TYR A 22 -18.59 -10.82 -1.34
N PRO A 23 -17.68 -10.14 -2.07
CA PRO A 23 -17.96 -9.68 -3.42
C PRO A 23 -18.32 -10.83 -4.34
N ALA A 24 -19.46 -10.74 -5.04
CA ALA A 24 -19.86 -11.76 -6.02
C ALA A 24 -18.90 -11.83 -7.23
N GLN A 25 -18.23 -10.72 -7.54
CA GLN A 25 -17.22 -10.64 -8.59
C GLN A 25 -15.81 -10.56 -7.97
N PRO A 26 -14.83 -11.32 -8.47
CA PRO A 26 -13.46 -11.23 -8.00
C PRO A 26 -12.89 -9.81 -8.19
N ALA A 27 -12.30 -9.26 -7.12
CA ALA A 27 -11.53 -8.03 -7.21
C ALA A 27 -10.13 -8.34 -7.76
N ILE A 28 -9.81 -7.83 -8.95
CA ILE A 28 -8.48 -7.98 -9.54
C ILE A 28 -7.52 -6.98 -8.86
N VAL A 29 -6.56 -7.50 -8.10
CA VAL A 29 -5.53 -6.72 -7.45
C VAL A 29 -4.26 -6.72 -8.29
N GLN A 30 -3.73 -5.53 -8.59
CA GLN A 30 -2.46 -5.39 -9.27
C GLN A 30 -1.34 -5.33 -8.24
N ARG A 31 -0.36 -6.22 -8.35
CA ARG A 31 0.85 -6.18 -7.52
C ARG A 31 1.95 -5.42 -8.24
N PHE A 32 2.48 -4.37 -7.61
CA PHE A 32 3.67 -3.69 -8.09
C PHE A 32 4.93 -4.33 -7.49
N VAL A 33 5.81 -4.77 -8.39
CA VAL A 33 7.14 -5.29 -8.09
C VAL A 33 8.10 -4.29 -8.74
N PRO A 34 8.76 -3.40 -7.97
CA PRO A 34 9.82 -2.53 -8.49
C PRO A 34 10.76 -3.25 -9.48
N PRO A 35 11.05 -2.61 -10.63
CA PRO A 35 12.06 -3.11 -11.52
C PRO A 35 13.44 -2.94 -10.86
N VAL A 36 14.13 -4.06 -10.61
CA VAL A 36 15.55 -4.07 -10.23
C VAL A 36 16.31 -4.94 -11.23
N ALA A 37 17.56 -4.57 -11.53
CA ALA A 37 18.36 -5.29 -12.53
C ALA A 37 18.66 -6.75 -12.12
N ASN A 38 18.81 -7.02 -10.81
CA ASN A 38 19.00 -8.35 -10.28
C ASN A 38 18.02 -8.59 -9.10
N PRO A 39 17.07 -9.55 -9.23
CA PRO A 39 16.13 -9.87 -8.17
C PRO A 39 16.77 -10.28 -6.83
N ILE A 40 17.99 -10.82 -6.84
CA ILE A 40 18.74 -11.19 -5.62
C ILE A 40 19.04 -9.93 -4.79
N HIS A 41 19.23 -8.77 -5.43
CA HIS A 41 19.55 -7.52 -4.75
C HIS A 41 18.32 -6.69 -4.35
N TYR A 42 17.11 -7.26 -4.39
CA TYR A 42 15.87 -6.53 -4.13
C TYR A 42 15.87 -5.74 -2.82
N ALA A 43 16.45 -6.31 -1.77
CA ALA A 43 16.53 -5.68 -0.46
C ALA A 43 17.42 -4.42 -0.45
N ARG A 44 18.40 -4.34 -1.35
CA ARG A 44 19.38 -3.25 -1.46
C ARG A 44 19.01 -2.23 -2.53
N ASP A 45 18.61 -2.70 -3.70
CA ASP A 45 18.45 -1.92 -4.93
C ASP A 45 16.97 -1.63 -5.25
N GLY A 46 16.04 -2.34 -4.60
CA GLY A 46 14.61 -2.08 -4.69
C GLY A 46 14.16 -0.97 -3.74
N MET A 47 12.88 -1.01 -3.36
CA MET A 47 12.37 -0.08 -2.36
C MET A 47 12.93 -0.42 -0.98
N ARG A 48 13.75 0.47 -0.44
CA ARG A 48 14.28 0.35 0.91
C ARG A 48 13.18 0.64 1.94
N PRO A 49 13.05 -0.18 2.99
CA PRO A 49 12.17 0.14 4.11
C PRO A 49 12.61 1.48 4.72
N LEU A 50 11.69 2.45 4.77
CA LEU A 50 11.93 3.68 5.50
C LEU A 50 11.73 3.37 7.00
N GLY A 51 12.79 2.92 7.68
CA GLY A 51 12.72 2.50 9.09
C GLY A 51 12.28 3.63 10.03
N ASN A 52 12.46 4.88 9.61
CA ASN A 52 12.00 6.08 10.31
C ASN A 52 10.60 6.56 9.88
N ARG A 53 9.83 5.78 9.10
CA ARG A 53 8.48 6.16 8.63
C ARG A 53 7.57 6.59 9.78
N LEU A 54 7.59 5.83 10.89
CA LEU A 54 6.83 6.15 12.09
C LEU A 54 7.22 7.51 12.68
N ILE A 55 8.52 7.80 12.73
CA ILE A 55 9.05 9.06 13.28
C ILE A 55 8.62 10.23 12.39
N VAL A 56 8.76 10.10 11.07
CA VAL A 56 8.36 11.14 10.11
C VAL A 56 6.86 11.45 10.23
N PHE A 57 6.00 10.42 10.28
CA PHE A 57 4.56 10.63 10.42
C PHE A 57 4.17 11.23 11.78
N ARG A 58 4.82 10.81 12.88
CA ARG A 58 4.61 11.42 14.20
C ARG A 58 4.98 12.91 14.21
N CYS A 59 6.12 13.27 13.62
CA CYS A 59 6.52 14.68 13.52
C CYS A 59 5.53 15.49 12.66
N LEU A 60 5.07 14.93 11.55
CA LEU A 60 4.10 15.57 10.67
C LEU A 60 2.75 15.79 11.36
N GLU A 61 2.24 14.82 12.12
CA GLU A 61 1.01 14.99 12.89
C GLU A 61 1.17 16.00 14.02
N ALA A 62 2.29 15.98 14.74
CA ALA A 62 2.57 16.98 15.76
C ALA A 62 2.58 18.40 15.18
N MET A 63 3.16 18.61 13.99
CA MET A 63 3.12 19.91 13.31
C MET A 63 1.71 20.30 12.87
N ARG A 64 0.91 19.36 12.36
CA ARG A 64 -0.50 19.64 11.99
C ARG A 64 -1.35 20.06 13.16
N ALA A 65 -1.12 19.52 14.35
CA ALA A 65 -1.86 19.91 15.55
C ALA A 65 -1.53 21.34 16.04
N LEU A 66 -0.46 21.95 15.52
CA LEU A 66 -0.01 23.30 15.86
C LEU A 66 -0.43 24.36 14.83
N MET A 67 -1.11 23.95 13.75
CA MET A 67 -1.66 24.83 12.70
C MET A 67 -3.17 24.88 12.81
#